data_AF-A0A381XT93-F1
#
_entry.id   AF-A0A381XT93-F1
#
_cell.length_a   1.000
_cell.length_b   1.000
_cell.length_c   1.000
_cell.angle_alpha   90.00
_cell.angle_beta   90.00
_cell.angle_gamma   90.00
#
_symmetry.space_group_name_H-M   'P 1'
#
loop_
_entity.id
_entity.type
_entity.pdbx_description
1 polymer ?
#
loop_
_entity_poly.entity_id
_entity_poly.type
_entity_poly.pdbx_seq_one_letter_code
_entity_poly.pdbx_strand_id
1 'polypeptide(L)'
;MYCKALGQVTSAVDTIYHADTTNTFQLKNRFIIKSSLVVRGDGTLILPDKIQSIEGKLSLPDTVKVHRLIVSYDFLSGGLPVSIGPKWKSLPNLNLASFEKKDADLSGAVSSLQKKSNVFSSGSMYRQITVSPLGGSDFTGGLQIQLNGKLSNNMNISGVLTDQDLPIQPEGTTRELDELDQVYLTVTHPNYRVDAGDIIFKHDDKSYNINRKLVGLKNNFNINQWSGTSVYAGSKGNFRSLEIKGRDGDQGPYHLTGKDGNRDIVVLSGTEKVWADGKELVRGKNHDYTIDYSLAEIVFTPRVLIHFDTDLLFEYQYSDFEYQKGFTGGSLRNELGGPGSYSFGFFKESDQYQQQDWSEEIQDSLLILQSGSIQVSTAIQDENGDYIRQGSIYVYSPEIIPTDSMRYS
;
A
#
# COMPACT_ATOMS: atom_id res chain seq x y z
N MET A 1 12.79 -3.37 -30.05
CA MET A 1 11.71 -3.12 -31.02
C MET A 1 11.03 -4.46 -31.29
N TYR A 2 9.98 -4.78 -30.53
CA TYR A 2 9.17 -5.98 -30.80
C TYR A 2 8.25 -5.69 -31.97
N CYS A 3 8.64 -6.17 -33.14
CA CYS A 3 7.72 -6.23 -34.27
C CYS A 3 6.66 -7.29 -33.92
N LYS A 4 5.42 -6.85 -33.70
CA LYS A 4 4.24 -7.72 -33.79
C LYS A 4 4.21 -8.24 -35.23
N ALA A 5 4.76 -9.41 -35.50
CA ALA A 5 4.34 -10.17 -36.66
C ALA A 5 3.00 -10.83 -36.28
N LEU A 6 1.91 -10.09 -36.43
CA LEU A 6 0.60 -10.70 -36.58
C LEU A 6 0.74 -11.66 -37.76
N GLY A 7 0.65 -12.96 -37.53
CA GLY A 7 0.54 -13.93 -38.61
C GLY A 7 -0.75 -13.66 -39.35
N GLN A 8 -0.73 -12.76 -40.34
CA GLN A 8 -1.87 -12.49 -41.20
C GLN A 8 -2.03 -13.70 -42.11
N VAL A 9 -3.09 -14.47 -41.82
CA VAL A 9 -3.52 -15.59 -42.66
C VAL A 9 -4.16 -15.00 -43.91
N THR A 10 -3.68 -15.41 -45.07
CA THR A 10 -4.19 -14.97 -46.37
C THR A 10 -4.48 -16.20 -47.23
N SER A 11 -5.55 -16.15 -48.02
CA SER A 11 -5.92 -17.22 -48.95
C SER A 11 -5.33 -16.99 -50.34
N ALA A 12 -4.90 -18.06 -51.00
CA ALA A 12 -4.44 -18.05 -52.38
C ALA A 12 -5.05 -19.20 -53.19
N VAL A 13 -5.12 -19.01 -54.51
CA VAL A 13 -5.53 -20.03 -55.46
C VAL A 13 -4.49 -20.10 -56.57
N ASP A 14 -3.81 -21.23 -56.69
CA ASP A 14 -2.84 -21.49 -57.76
C ASP A 14 -3.44 -22.43 -58.80
N THR A 15 -3.23 -22.11 -60.08
CA THR A 15 -3.57 -23.00 -61.20
C THR A 15 -2.29 -23.53 -61.80
N ILE A 16 -2.12 -24.85 -61.80
CA ILE A 16 -0.93 -25.53 -62.31
C ILE A 16 -1.33 -26.38 -63.51
N TYR A 17 -0.60 -26.21 -64.61
CA TYR A 17 -0.74 -27.01 -65.81
C TYR A 17 0.29 -28.14 -65.77
N HIS A 18 -0.19 -29.38 -65.87
CA HIS A 18 0.66 -30.56 -65.75
C HIS A 18 1.48 -30.79 -67.01
N ALA A 19 2.81 -30.91 -66.86
CA ALA A 19 3.74 -31.25 -67.93
C ALA A 19 4.58 -32.48 -67.53
N ASP A 20 3.93 -33.63 -67.49
CA ASP A 20 4.41 -35.01 -67.72
C ASP A 20 5.76 -35.52 -67.21
N THR A 21 6.44 -34.90 -66.23
CA THR A 21 7.70 -35.48 -65.72
C THR A 21 7.89 -35.44 -64.21
N THR A 22 7.06 -34.73 -63.44
CA THR A 22 7.20 -34.70 -61.97
C THR A 22 5.86 -34.58 -61.25
N ASN A 23 5.59 -35.47 -60.29
CA ASN A 23 4.39 -35.45 -59.44
C ASN A 23 4.52 -34.54 -58.21
N THR A 24 5.54 -33.66 -58.21
CA THR A 24 5.77 -32.70 -57.12
C THR A 24 5.68 -31.29 -57.66
N PHE A 25 4.76 -30.50 -57.11
CA PHE A 25 4.45 -29.15 -57.53
C PHE A 25 4.87 -28.14 -56.48
N GLN A 26 5.47 -27.04 -56.93
CA GLN A 26 5.80 -25.89 -56.10
C GLN A 26 4.65 -24.89 -56.18
N LEU A 27 4.05 -24.59 -55.03
CA LEU A 27 3.03 -23.55 -54.88
C LEU A 27 3.70 -22.17 -54.77
N LYS A 28 2.93 -21.14 -55.11
CA LYS A 28 3.42 -19.76 -55.18
C LYS A 28 3.84 -19.22 -53.81
N ASN A 29 3.17 -19.65 -52.75
CA ASN A 29 3.44 -19.19 -51.39
C ASN A 29 3.93 -20.32 -50.48
N ARG A 30 4.74 -19.93 -49.48
CA ARG A 30 5.30 -20.79 -48.43
C ARG A 30 4.46 -20.70 -47.16
N PHE A 31 4.68 -21.59 -46.20
CA PHE A 31 3.97 -21.64 -44.91
C PHE A 31 2.45 -21.91 -45.04
N ILE A 32 2.12 -22.99 -45.72
CA ILE A 32 0.74 -23.42 -46.02
C ILE A 32 0.08 -24.07 -44.81
N ILE A 33 -1.14 -23.66 -44.49
CA ILE A 33 -1.98 -24.24 -43.45
C ILE A 33 -2.61 -25.53 -44.01
N LYS A 34 -2.12 -26.70 -43.56
CA LYS A 34 -2.54 -28.02 -44.10
C LYS A 34 -4.04 -28.24 -44.10
N SER A 35 -4.75 -27.77 -43.06
CA SER A 35 -6.19 -27.95 -42.91
C SER A 35 -7.02 -27.15 -43.91
N SER A 36 -6.44 -26.14 -44.56
CA SER A 36 -7.12 -25.29 -45.56
C SER A 36 -6.89 -25.75 -47.00
N LEU A 37 -6.01 -26.72 -47.23
CA LEU A 37 -5.58 -27.13 -48.56
C LEU A 37 -6.67 -27.94 -49.26
N VAL A 38 -7.13 -27.43 -50.41
CA VAL A 38 -8.09 -28.10 -51.29
C VAL A 38 -7.47 -28.20 -52.68
N VAL A 39 -7.26 -29.43 -53.14
CA VAL A 39 -6.68 -29.71 -54.46
C VAL A 39 -7.74 -30.32 -55.36
N ARG A 40 -7.99 -29.69 -56.51
CA ARG A 40 -8.94 -30.18 -57.51
C ARG A 40 -8.26 -30.41 -58.86
N GLY A 41 -8.45 -31.60 -59.44
CA GLY A 41 -7.97 -31.94 -60.78
C GLY A 41 -9.16 -32.30 -61.66
N ASP A 42 -9.29 -31.61 -62.79
CA ASP A 42 -10.39 -31.81 -63.76
C ASP A 42 -11.80 -31.85 -63.12
N GLY A 43 -11.98 -31.12 -62.01
CA GLY A 43 -13.24 -30.99 -61.26
C GLY A 43 -13.40 -31.94 -60.06
N THR A 44 -12.51 -32.93 -59.90
CA THR A 44 -12.54 -33.91 -58.79
C THR A 44 -11.58 -33.54 -57.67
N LEU A 45 -11.95 -33.85 -56.42
CA LEU A 45 -11.09 -33.63 -55.25
C LEU A 45 -9.98 -34.70 -55.22
N ILE A 46 -8.73 -34.26 -55.09
CA ILE A 46 -7.57 -35.15 -55.00
C ILE A 46 -6.92 -34.97 -53.63
N LEU A 47 -6.62 -36.07 -52.96
CA LEU A 47 -5.85 -36.08 -51.73
C LEU A 47 -4.35 -36.20 -52.06
N PRO A 48 -3.51 -35.24 -51.65
CA PRO A 48 -2.07 -35.30 -51.88
C PRO A 48 -1.37 -36.33 -50.98
N ASP A 49 -0.33 -36.99 -51.48
CA ASP A 49 0.48 -37.95 -50.72
C ASP A 49 1.40 -37.26 -49.72
N LYS A 50 1.97 -36.12 -50.10
CA LYS A 50 2.91 -35.39 -49.24
C LYS A 50 2.75 -33.89 -49.39
N ILE A 51 2.66 -33.21 -48.25
CA ILE A 51 2.53 -31.75 -48.18
C ILE A 51 3.68 -31.20 -47.34
N GLN A 52 4.63 -30.51 -47.99
CA GLN A 52 5.71 -29.78 -47.34
C GLN A 52 5.26 -28.32 -47.13
N SER A 53 4.46 -28.11 -46.07
CA SER A 53 3.85 -26.81 -45.74
C SER A 53 4.81 -25.64 -45.66
N ILE A 54 6.01 -25.84 -45.11
CA ILE A 54 7.00 -24.77 -44.92
C ILE A 54 7.58 -24.34 -46.27
N GLU A 55 7.89 -25.29 -47.14
CA GLU A 55 8.49 -25.05 -48.46
C GLU A 55 7.46 -24.70 -49.54
N GLY A 56 6.18 -24.97 -49.29
CA GLY A 56 5.11 -24.78 -50.27
C GLY A 56 5.11 -25.85 -51.37
N LYS A 57 5.51 -27.10 -51.08
CA LYS A 57 5.52 -28.19 -52.06
C LYS A 57 4.43 -29.22 -51.81
N LEU A 58 3.87 -29.72 -52.89
CA LEU A 58 2.79 -30.69 -52.93
C LEU A 58 3.18 -31.88 -53.79
N SER A 59 3.10 -33.10 -53.28
CA SER A 59 3.26 -34.32 -54.07
C SER A 59 1.92 -35.03 -54.23
N LEU A 60 1.57 -35.38 -55.47
CA LEU A 60 0.36 -36.14 -55.81
C LEU A 60 0.69 -37.62 -56.00
N PRO A 61 -0.31 -38.52 -55.83
CA PRO A 61 -0.13 -39.94 -56.12
C PRO A 61 0.17 -40.19 -57.60
N ASP A 62 1.05 -41.16 -57.88
CA ASP A 62 1.46 -41.54 -59.25
C ASP A 62 0.30 -42.00 -60.16
N THR A 63 -0.86 -42.29 -59.57
CA THR A 63 -2.09 -42.67 -60.26
C THR A 63 -2.88 -41.48 -60.83
N VAL A 64 -2.53 -40.24 -60.46
CA VAL A 64 -3.30 -39.04 -60.84
C VAL A 64 -2.66 -38.35 -62.05
N LYS A 65 -3.28 -38.49 -63.23
CA LYS A 65 -2.90 -37.78 -64.46
C LYS A 65 -3.96 -36.75 -64.83
N VAL A 66 -3.83 -35.53 -64.33
CA VAL A 66 -4.78 -34.43 -64.59
C VAL A 66 -4.06 -33.29 -65.32
N HIS A 67 -4.71 -32.70 -66.32
CA HIS A 67 -4.08 -31.65 -67.14
C HIS A 67 -4.08 -30.29 -66.43
N ARG A 68 -5.11 -30.03 -65.61
CA ARG A 68 -5.26 -28.80 -64.85
C ARG A 68 -5.52 -29.10 -63.37
N LEU A 69 -4.62 -28.61 -62.53
CA LEU A 69 -4.74 -28.65 -61.09
C LEU A 69 -5.08 -27.25 -60.55
N ILE A 70 -6.13 -27.15 -59.75
CA ILE A 70 -6.48 -25.94 -59.00
C ILE A 70 -6.24 -26.22 -57.52
N VAL A 71 -5.38 -25.44 -56.89
CA VAL A 71 -5.00 -25.59 -55.49
C VAL A 71 -5.40 -24.34 -54.72
N SER A 72 -6.38 -24.48 -53.83
CA SER A 72 -6.81 -23.42 -52.92
C SER A 72 -6.24 -23.69 -51.53
N TYR A 73 -5.65 -22.68 -50.91
CA TYR A 73 -4.99 -22.83 -49.61
C TYR A 73 -4.82 -21.49 -48.88
N ASP A 74 -4.77 -21.56 -47.56
CA ASP A 74 -4.37 -20.47 -46.70
C ASP A 74 -2.88 -20.58 -46.35
N PHE A 75 -2.21 -19.43 -46.26
CA PHE A 75 -0.78 -19.35 -45.94
C PHE A 75 -0.48 -18.20 -44.97
N LEU A 76 0.63 -18.32 -44.25
CA LEU A 76 1.12 -17.28 -43.35
C LEU A 76 2.00 -16.28 -44.13
N SER A 77 1.47 -15.10 -44.41
CA SER A 77 2.20 -14.02 -45.11
C SER A 77 3.42 -13.50 -44.33
N GLY A 78 3.39 -13.60 -43.00
CA GLY A 78 4.45 -13.11 -42.11
C GLY A 78 5.53 -14.14 -41.72
N GLY A 79 5.48 -15.36 -42.25
CA GLY A 79 6.37 -16.47 -41.86
C GLY A 79 6.07 -17.07 -40.48
N LEU A 80 6.90 -18.02 -40.04
CA LEU A 80 6.79 -18.60 -38.69
C LEU A 80 7.49 -17.68 -37.67
N PRO A 81 6.84 -17.33 -36.54
CA PRO A 81 7.50 -16.60 -35.48
C PRO A 81 8.60 -17.48 -34.86
N VAL A 82 9.86 -17.20 -35.17
CA VAL A 82 11.03 -18.00 -34.71
C VAL A 82 11.39 -17.68 -33.23
N SER A 83 10.54 -16.97 -32.50
CA SER A 83 10.73 -16.68 -31.09
C SER A 83 9.45 -16.94 -30.31
N ILE A 84 9.40 -18.12 -29.69
CA ILE A 84 8.45 -18.47 -28.63
C ILE A 84 9.23 -18.45 -27.33
N GLY A 85 9.00 -17.41 -26.53
CA GLY A 85 9.68 -17.21 -25.26
C GLY A 85 9.06 -16.05 -24.51
N PRO A 86 9.12 -16.06 -23.18
CA PRO A 86 8.55 -14.99 -22.37
C PRO A 86 9.28 -13.67 -22.63
N LYS A 87 8.53 -12.57 -22.70
CA LYS A 87 8.97 -11.21 -23.10
C LYS A 87 10.16 -10.64 -22.31
N TRP A 88 10.56 -11.27 -21.21
CA TRP A 88 11.75 -10.86 -20.44
C TRP A 88 13.07 -11.25 -21.10
N LYS A 89 13.11 -12.27 -21.97
CA LYS A 89 14.35 -12.70 -22.67
C LYS A 89 14.84 -11.72 -23.74
N SER A 90 14.02 -10.76 -24.13
CA SER A 90 14.34 -9.72 -25.10
C SER A 90 14.54 -8.34 -24.46
N LEU A 91 14.51 -8.27 -23.13
CA LEU A 91 14.83 -7.02 -22.45
C LEU A 91 16.24 -6.62 -22.88
N PRO A 92 16.46 -5.36 -23.27
CA PRO A 92 17.81 -4.91 -23.57
C PRO A 92 18.69 -5.18 -22.34
N ASN A 93 19.92 -5.63 -22.55
CA ASN A 93 20.88 -5.73 -21.46
C ASN A 93 20.95 -4.36 -20.78
N LEU A 94 20.62 -4.31 -19.50
CA LEU A 94 20.76 -3.11 -18.68
C LEU A 94 22.25 -2.79 -18.64
N ASN A 95 22.67 -1.82 -19.44
CA ASN A 95 24.03 -1.35 -19.44
C ASN A 95 24.20 -0.44 -18.22
N LEU A 96 24.59 -1.02 -17.08
CA LEU A 96 24.84 -0.25 -15.86
C LEU A 96 25.97 0.78 -16.05
N ALA A 97 26.80 0.65 -17.10
CA ALA A 97 27.83 1.63 -17.43
C ALA A 97 27.27 2.97 -17.96
N SER A 98 26.04 3.02 -18.48
CA SER A 98 25.41 4.32 -18.83
C SER A 98 24.82 5.06 -17.62
N PHE A 99 24.87 4.45 -16.43
CA PHE A 99 24.67 5.13 -15.15
C PHE A 99 26.00 5.56 -14.52
N GLU A 100 27.12 5.52 -15.26
CA GLU A 100 28.23 6.39 -14.91
C GLU A 100 27.70 7.82 -14.94
N LYS A 101 27.68 8.42 -13.75
CA LYS A 101 27.34 9.81 -13.50
C LYS A 101 27.85 10.65 -14.65
N LYS A 102 26.92 11.19 -15.44
CA LYS A 102 27.13 12.50 -16.01
C LYS A 102 27.18 13.45 -14.81
N ASP A 103 28.36 13.57 -14.21
CA ASP A 103 28.77 14.79 -13.52
C ASP A 103 28.83 15.86 -14.62
N ALA A 104 27.65 16.23 -15.14
CA ALA A 104 27.50 17.48 -15.84
C ALA A 104 27.92 18.53 -14.83
N ASP A 105 28.84 19.41 -15.22
CA ASP A 105 29.29 20.57 -14.46
C ASP A 105 28.10 21.34 -13.85
N LEU A 106 27.68 20.90 -12.66
CA LEU A 106 26.80 21.61 -11.74
C LEU A 106 27.63 22.54 -10.83
N SER A 107 28.92 22.67 -11.11
CA SER A 107 29.87 23.52 -10.41
C SER A 107 29.54 25.03 -10.47
N GLY A 108 28.59 25.45 -11.30
CA GLY A 108 28.17 26.86 -11.44
C GLY A 108 26.82 27.24 -10.79
N ALA A 109 25.98 26.28 -10.41
CA ALA A 109 24.59 26.57 -9.97
C ALA A 109 24.19 25.95 -8.62
N VAL A 110 25.16 25.41 -7.86
CA VAL A 110 24.94 24.82 -6.52
C VAL A 110 25.64 25.64 -5.42
N SER A 111 25.91 26.93 -5.66
CA SER A 111 26.56 27.80 -4.67
C SER A 111 25.59 28.68 -3.85
N SER A 112 24.30 28.78 -4.23
CA SER A 112 23.37 29.69 -3.54
C SER A 112 22.20 29.03 -2.79
N LEU A 113 22.13 27.69 -2.72
CA LEU A 113 21.09 26.99 -1.96
C LEU A 113 21.64 25.92 -0.99
N GLN A 114 22.90 26.05 -0.55
CA GLN A 114 23.29 25.46 0.74
C GLN A 114 22.79 26.33 1.88
N LYS A 115 21.46 26.38 2.05
CA LYS A 115 20.91 26.69 3.36
C LYS A 115 21.30 25.50 4.24
N LYS A 116 22.26 25.69 5.16
CA LYS A 116 22.62 24.73 6.21
C LYS A 116 21.33 24.25 6.89
N SER A 117 20.72 23.16 6.42
CA SER A 117 19.65 22.50 7.14
C SER A 117 20.33 21.73 8.27
N ASN A 118 20.06 22.13 9.51
CA ASN A 118 20.57 21.44 10.69
C ASN A 118 19.68 20.24 11.04
N VAL A 119 19.01 19.65 10.04
CA VAL A 119 18.11 18.51 10.17
C VAL A 119 18.75 17.31 9.51
N PHE A 120 18.94 16.26 10.31
CA PHE A 120 19.51 14.98 9.92
C PHE A 120 18.38 13.97 9.74
N SER A 121 18.46 13.16 8.71
CA SER A 121 17.54 12.06 8.44
C SER A 121 18.35 10.80 8.20
N SER A 122 17.97 9.70 8.84
CA SER A 122 18.62 8.40 8.75
C SER A 122 17.57 7.30 8.71
N GLY A 123 17.74 6.31 7.85
CA GLY A 123 16.72 5.28 7.70
C GLY A 123 17.02 4.31 6.57
N SER A 124 16.08 3.40 6.35
CA SER A 124 16.09 2.48 5.22
C SER A 124 14.78 2.56 4.46
N MET A 125 14.87 2.39 3.15
CA MET A 125 13.72 2.20 2.27
C MET A 125 14.08 1.06 1.34
N TYR A 126 13.20 0.06 1.22
CA TYR A 126 13.33 -1.01 0.23
C TYR A 126 12.01 -1.21 -0.50
N ARG A 127 12.10 -1.60 -1.77
CA ARG A 127 10.96 -1.93 -2.63
C ARG A 127 11.32 -3.19 -3.40
N GLN A 128 10.48 -4.21 -3.31
CA GLN A 128 10.62 -5.51 -3.94
C GLN A 128 9.45 -5.74 -4.89
N ILE A 129 9.76 -6.18 -6.10
CA ILE A 129 8.77 -6.63 -7.09
C ILE A 129 8.98 -8.13 -7.27
N THR A 130 7.96 -8.92 -6.99
CA THR A 130 7.99 -10.39 -7.15
C THR A 130 7.11 -10.75 -8.34
N VAL A 131 7.67 -11.41 -9.35
CA VAL A 131 6.93 -11.84 -10.54
C VAL A 131 6.81 -13.36 -10.55
N SER A 132 5.58 -13.87 -10.53
CA SER A 132 5.29 -15.31 -10.52
C SER A 132 5.08 -15.88 -11.94
N PRO A 133 5.71 -17.03 -12.28
CA PRO A 133 5.47 -17.73 -13.54
C PRO A 133 4.02 -18.19 -13.75
N LEU A 134 3.23 -18.31 -12.67
CA LEU A 134 1.83 -18.75 -12.70
C LEU A 134 0.84 -17.59 -12.91
N GLY A 135 1.33 -16.37 -13.17
CA GLY A 135 0.52 -15.18 -13.32
C GLY A 135 0.29 -14.50 -11.98
N GLY A 136 1.11 -13.50 -11.70
CA GLY A 136 1.01 -12.66 -10.51
C GLY A 136 2.22 -11.74 -10.43
N SER A 137 2.01 -10.49 -10.02
CA SER A 137 3.07 -9.53 -9.70
C SER A 137 2.73 -8.91 -8.37
N ASP A 138 3.57 -9.12 -7.36
CA ASP A 138 3.43 -8.51 -6.05
C ASP A 138 4.45 -7.39 -5.89
N PHE A 139 4.01 -6.26 -5.34
CA PHE A 139 4.85 -5.15 -4.95
C PHE A 139 4.86 -5.06 -3.43
N THR A 140 6.02 -5.26 -2.83
CA THR A 140 6.22 -5.17 -1.38
C THR A 140 7.24 -4.09 -1.09
N GLY A 141 6.99 -3.23 -0.12
CA GLY A 141 7.94 -2.20 0.30
C GLY A 141 8.06 -2.13 1.80
N GLY A 142 9.09 -1.41 2.24
CA GLY A 142 9.23 -1.00 3.63
C GLY A 142 10.01 0.31 3.69
N LEU A 143 9.58 1.18 4.59
CA LEU A 143 10.13 2.49 4.89
C LEU A 143 10.28 2.62 6.39
N GLN A 144 11.47 3.02 6.81
CA GLN A 144 11.72 3.45 8.18
C GLN A 144 12.69 4.62 8.14
N ILE A 145 12.21 5.82 8.46
CA ILE A 145 13.02 7.04 8.50
C ILE A 145 12.95 7.63 9.90
N GLN A 146 14.11 7.94 10.46
CA GLN A 146 14.25 8.75 11.67
C GLN A 146 14.77 10.12 11.28
N LEU A 147 14.14 11.17 11.80
CA LEU A 147 14.49 12.55 11.51
C LEU A 147 14.77 13.28 12.82
N ASN A 148 15.86 14.05 12.89
CA ASN A 148 16.25 14.81 14.06
C ASN A 148 17.05 16.06 13.68
N GLY A 149 16.74 17.21 14.26
CA GLY A 149 17.61 18.39 14.18
C GLY A 149 16.92 19.72 14.39
N LYS A 150 17.57 20.81 13.98
CA LYS A 150 17.08 22.18 14.18
C LYS A 150 16.47 22.74 12.89
N LEU A 151 15.20 23.13 12.95
CA LEU A 151 14.53 23.88 11.88
C LEU A 151 14.92 25.37 11.92
N SER A 152 15.13 25.91 13.12
CA SER A 152 15.52 27.31 13.38
C SER A 152 16.24 27.41 14.72
N ASN A 153 16.67 28.61 15.14
CA ASN A 153 17.41 28.83 16.39
C ASN A 153 16.67 28.30 17.63
N ASN A 154 15.33 28.39 17.62
CA ASN A 154 14.47 27.99 18.73
C ASN A 154 13.49 26.86 18.35
N MET A 155 13.70 26.18 17.22
CA MET A 155 12.80 25.13 16.76
C MET A 155 13.57 23.85 16.45
N ASN A 156 13.19 22.77 17.12
CA ASN A 156 13.72 21.44 16.90
C ASN A 156 12.64 20.56 16.30
N ILE A 157 13.06 19.60 15.48
CA ILE A 157 12.21 18.58 14.89
C ILE A 157 12.80 17.21 15.21
N SER A 158 11.94 16.26 15.55
CA SER A 158 12.30 14.87 15.81
C SER A 158 11.13 13.97 15.40
N GLY A 159 11.37 12.83 14.76
CA GLY A 159 10.29 11.92 14.41
C GLY A 159 10.76 10.59 13.84
N VAL A 160 9.83 9.64 13.81
CA VAL A 160 9.98 8.33 13.17
C VAL A 160 8.81 8.16 12.21
N LEU A 161 9.11 7.90 10.95
CA LEU A 161 8.13 7.63 9.89
C LEU A 161 8.31 6.19 9.44
N THR A 162 7.23 5.41 9.42
CA THR A 162 7.22 4.08 8.84
C THR A 162 5.95 3.83 8.01
N ASP A 163 6.07 3.04 6.94
CA ASP A 163 4.95 2.54 6.13
C ASP A 163 4.62 1.07 6.44
N GLN A 164 5.14 0.54 7.55
CA GLN A 164 4.87 -0.82 8.00
C GLN A 164 3.44 -0.92 8.57
N ASP A 165 2.55 -1.62 7.85
CA ASP A 165 1.11 -1.71 8.19
C ASP A 165 0.78 -2.51 9.47
N LEU A 166 1.76 -3.22 10.05
CA LEU A 166 1.53 -4.07 11.22
C LEU A 166 2.34 -3.53 12.40
N PRO A 167 1.70 -2.93 13.43
CA PRO A 167 2.34 -2.84 14.73
C PRO A 167 2.64 -4.27 15.19
N ILE A 168 3.91 -4.57 15.51
CA ILE A 168 4.27 -5.76 16.26
C ILE A 168 3.59 -5.68 17.62
N GLN A 169 2.45 -6.35 17.75
CA GLN A 169 1.79 -6.44 19.03
C GLN A 169 2.66 -7.31 19.94
N PRO A 170 3.00 -6.85 21.15
CA PRO A 170 3.74 -7.68 22.08
C PRO A 170 2.84 -8.85 22.49
N GLU A 171 3.43 -10.02 22.69
CA GLU A 171 2.76 -11.27 23.06
C GLU A 171 2.03 -11.25 24.43
N GLY A 172 1.93 -10.08 25.10
CA GLY A 172 1.26 -9.91 26.40
C GLY A 172 1.85 -10.75 27.54
N THR A 173 2.99 -11.40 27.33
CA THR A 173 3.65 -12.29 28.29
C THR A 173 4.57 -11.57 29.27
N THR A 174 4.92 -10.30 29.01
CA THR A 174 5.82 -9.48 29.82
C THR A 174 5.10 -8.27 30.42
N ARG A 175 5.69 -7.74 31.51
CA ARG A 175 5.25 -6.49 32.12
C ARG A 175 5.63 -5.30 31.26
N GLU A 176 6.85 -5.28 30.74
CA GLU A 176 7.34 -4.23 29.85
C GLU A 176 6.68 -4.39 28.48
N LEU A 177 6.08 -3.29 28.00
CA LEU A 177 5.66 -3.13 26.61
C LEU A 177 6.82 -2.49 25.87
N ASP A 178 7.37 -3.18 24.87
CA ASP A 178 8.25 -2.56 23.90
C ASP A 178 7.39 -1.75 22.91
N GLU A 179 7.38 -0.42 23.05
CA GLU A 179 6.67 0.50 22.16
C GLU A 179 7.54 0.84 20.94
N LEU A 180 7.88 -0.16 20.13
CA LEU A 180 8.83 -0.03 19.01
C LEU A 180 8.24 0.56 17.71
N ASP A 181 6.91 0.72 17.61
CA ASP A 181 6.23 1.07 16.35
C ASP A 181 5.48 2.41 16.35
N GLN A 182 5.96 3.42 17.10
CA GLN A 182 5.30 4.73 17.08
C GLN A 182 5.69 5.51 15.83
N VAL A 183 4.71 5.83 14.98
CA VAL A 183 4.87 6.78 13.87
C VAL A 183 4.56 8.16 14.38
N TYR A 184 5.57 9.02 14.52
CA TYR A 184 5.36 10.36 15.03
C TYR A 184 6.29 11.40 14.42
N LEU A 185 5.84 12.64 14.45
CA LEU A 185 6.63 13.82 14.16
C LEU A 185 6.37 14.88 15.24
N THR A 186 7.43 15.25 15.95
CA THR A 186 7.39 16.29 16.99
C THR A 186 8.19 17.50 16.54
N VAL A 187 7.56 18.66 16.60
CA VAL A 187 8.21 19.97 16.48
C VAL A 187 8.13 20.68 17.82
N THR A 188 9.29 21.07 18.36
CA THR A 188 9.40 21.71 19.68
C THR A 188 9.96 23.12 19.57
N HIS A 189 9.31 24.06 20.23
CA HIS A 189 9.72 25.45 20.45
C HIS A 189 9.61 25.76 21.96
N PRO A 190 10.34 26.75 22.53
CA PRO A 190 10.22 27.11 23.94
C PRO A 190 8.79 27.36 24.46
N ASN A 191 7.92 27.88 23.58
CA ASN A 191 6.55 28.27 23.94
C ASN A 191 5.49 27.28 23.45
N TYR A 192 5.83 26.36 22.55
CA TYR A 192 4.85 25.42 21.98
C TYR A 192 5.51 24.14 21.49
N ARG A 193 4.76 23.05 21.51
CA ARG A 193 5.14 21.75 20.99
C ARG A 193 3.99 21.22 20.15
N VAL A 194 4.29 20.77 18.93
CA VAL A 194 3.32 20.12 18.04
C VAL A 194 3.77 18.69 17.86
N ASP A 195 2.90 17.74 18.18
CA ASP A 195 3.08 16.32 17.90
C ASP A 195 2.07 15.90 16.83
N ALA A 196 2.52 15.16 15.83
CA ALA A 196 1.71 14.61 14.75
C ALA A 196 1.94 13.09 14.63
N GLY A 197 0.91 12.33 14.25
CA GLY A 197 0.97 10.86 14.15
C GLY A 197 0.38 10.18 15.39
N ASP A 198 0.99 9.10 15.84
CA ASP A 198 0.64 8.40 17.08
C ASP A 198 0.95 9.28 18.29
N ILE A 199 -0.09 9.70 18.99
CA ILE A 199 -0.01 10.60 20.14
C ILE A 199 -0.72 9.99 21.34
N ILE A 200 -0.15 10.19 22.52
CA ILE A 200 -0.82 9.89 23.79
C ILE A 200 -1.36 11.20 24.33
N PHE A 201 -2.69 11.28 24.45
CA PHE A 201 -3.39 12.40 25.08
C PHE A 201 -3.70 12.05 26.53
N LYS A 202 -3.15 12.84 27.45
CA LYS A 202 -3.39 12.73 28.90
C LYS A 202 -3.92 14.05 29.42
N HIS A 203 -5.07 14.01 30.06
CA HIS A 203 -5.63 15.11 30.83
C HIS A 203 -5.94 14.59 32.23
N ASP A 204 -5.33 15.20 33.24
CA ASP A 204 -5.51 14.88 34.65
C ASP A 204 -6.09 16.12 35.35
N ASP A 205 -7.34 15.96 35.79
CA ASP A 205 -8.02 16.91 36.66
C ASP A 205 -8.75 16.15 37.77
N LYS A 206 -8.96 16.77 38.93
CA LYS A 206 -9.46 16.13 40.15
C LYS A 206 -10.79 15.40 39.99
N SER A 207 -11.55 15.67 38.93
CA SER A 207 -12.86 15.07 38.67
C SER A 207 -12.91 14.18 37.42
N TYR A 208 -11.96 14.31 36.47
CA TYR A 208 -12.01 13.59 35.19
C TYR A 208 -10.60 13.35 34.64
N ASN A 209 -10.24 12.07 34.52
CA ASN A 209 -8.98 11.65 33.93
C ASN A 209 -9.22 11.06 32.54
N ILE A 210 -8.55 11.62 31.54
CA ILE A 210 -8.61 11.14 30.16
C ILE A 210 -7.23 10.68 29.77
N ASN A 211 -7.09 9.40 29.41
CA ASN A 211 -5.86 8.84 28.85
C ASN A 211 -6.20 8.04 27.59
N ARG A 212 -5.81 8.58 26.42
CA ARG A 212 -6.20 8.02 25.12
C ARG A 212 -5.00 7.94 24.19
N LYS A 213 -4.86 6.81 23.49
CA LYS A 213 -3.94 6.64 22.35
C LYS A 213 -4.70 7.09 21.10
N LEU A 214 -4.22 8.11 20.42
CA LEU A 214 -4.89 8.75 19.29
C LEU A 214 -3.91 8.88 18.11
N VAL A 215 -4.45 9.06 16.90
CA VAL A 215 -3.66 9.39 15.70
C VAL A 215 -4.12 10.72 15.15
N GLY A 216 -3.24 11.70 15.14
CA GLY A 216 -3.57 13.01 14.60
C GLY A 216 -2.61 14.08 15.09
N LEU A 217 -3.16 15.25 15.37
CA LEU A 217 -2.39 16.44 15.72
C LEU A 217 -2.67 16.83 17.17
N LYS A 218 -1.61 17.06 17.94
CA LYS A 218 -1.67 17.61 19.28
C LYS A 218 -0.76 18.81 19.36
N ASN A 219 -1.27 19.92 19.86
CA ASN A 219 -0.50 21.12 20.16
C ASN A 219 -0.53 21.36 21.66
N ASN A 220 0.64 21.60 22.23
CA ASN A 220 0.81 22.08 23.59
C ASN A 220 1.43 23.47 23.51
N PHE A 221 0.95 24.41 24.30
CA PHE A 221 1.58 25.72 24.41
C PHE A 221 1.72 26.12 25.87
N ASN A 222 2.78 26.85 26.17
CA ASN A 222 3.03 27.45 27.46
C ASN A 222 3.58 28.85 27.25
N ILE A 223 2.78 29.86 27.59
CA ILE A 223 3.12 31.27 27.44
C ILE A 223 2.79 31.97 28.75
N ASN A 224 3.82 32.37 29.49
CA ASN A 224 3.73 33.05 30.77
C ASN A 224 2.97 32.21 31.82
N GLN A 225 1.78 32.65 32.23
CA GLN A 225 0.91 31.98 33.20
C GLN A 225 -0.12 31.06 32.52
N TRP A 226 -0.20 31.09 31.18
CA TRP A 226 -1.18 30.32 30.42
C TRP A 226 -0.52 29.10 29.78
N SER A 227 -1.00 27.92 30.14
CA SER A 227 -0.68 26.68 29.46
C SER A 227 -1.93 26.07 28.85
N GLY A 228 -1.78 25.41 27.72
CA GLY A 228 -2.91 24.79 27.07
C GLY A 228 -2.49 23.62 26.20
N THR A 229 -3.48 22.80 25.86
CA THR A 229 -3.31 21.67 24.96
C THR A 229 -4.54 21.61 24.07
N SER A 230 -4.35 21.48 22.77
CA SER A 230 -5.41 21.16 21.82
C SER A 230 -5.06 19.88 21.09
N VAL A 231 -6.06 19.09 20.75
CA VAL A 231 -5.90 17.82 20.05
C VAL A 231 -7.03 17.67 19.04
N TYR A 232 -6.65 17.24 17.84
CA TYR A 232 -7.55 16.85 16.77
C TYR A 232 -7.01 15.55 16.20
N ALA A 233 -7.66 14.43 16.51
CA ALA A 233 -7.12 13.12 16.21
C ALA A 233 -8.23 12.08 16.08
N GLY A 234 -7.97 11.00 15.33
CA GLY A 234 -8.78 9.79 15.40
C GLY A 234 -8.40 8.96 16.62
N SER A 235 -9.37 8.37 17.30
CA SER A 235 -9.15 7.25 18.22
C SER A 235 -9.07 5.97 17.40
N LYS A 236 -7.98 5.22 17.58
CA LYS A 236 -7.82 3.88 16.98
C LYS A 236 -8.71 2.82 17.66
N GLY A 237 -9.36 3.15 18.79
CA GLY A 237 -10.16 2.17 19.52
C GLY A 237 -11.28 2.73 20.39
N ASN A 238 -12.24 1.85 20.65
CA ASN A 238 -13.40 2.00 21.49
C ASN A 238 -13.09 1.53 22.92
N PHE A 239 -13.46 2.33 23.93
CA PHE A 239 -13.32 1.90 25.32
C PHE A 239 -14.51 1.03 25.74
N ARG A 240 -14.22 -0.06 26.46
CA ARG A 240 -15.23 -0.91 27.09
C ARG A 240 -14.79 -1.37 28.46
N SER A 241 -15.79 -1.45 29.34
CA SER A 241 -15.71 -2.18 30.60
C SER A 241 -16.60 -3.41 30.48
N LEU A 242 -16.05 -4.58 30.80
CA LEU A 242 -16.70 -5.89 30.71
C LEU A 242 -16.57 -6.59 32.06
N GLU A 243 -17.69 -7.01 32.62
CA GLU A 243 -17.76 -7.76 33.87
C GLU A 243 -18.20 -9.19 33.58
N ILE A 244 -17.46 -10.17 34.08
CA ILE A 244 -17.71 -11.60 33.88
C ILE A 244 -17.53 -12.32 35.22
N LYS A 245 -18.39 -13.30 35.51
CA LYS A 245 -18.16 -14.23 36.61
C LYS A 245 -17.12 -15.27 36.24
N GLY A 246 -16.23 -15.58 37.17
CA GLY A 246 -15.24 -16.63 37.01
C GLY A 246 -15.87 -18.01 36.76
N ARG A 247 -15.06 -18.93 36.26
CA ARG A 247 -15.43 -20.34 36.04
C ARG A 247 -14.56 -21.19 36.96
N ASP A 248 -15.18 -22.06 37.76
CA ASP A 248 -14.47 -22.79 38.81
C ASP A 248 -13.36 -23.69 38.24
N GLY A 249 -12.14 -23.47 38.70
CA GLY A 249 -10.95 -24.20 38.24
C GLY A 249 -10.52 -23.88 36.79
N ASP A 250 -11.13 -22.89 36.15
CA ASP A 250 -10.86 -22.51 34.77
C ASP A 250 -10.18 -21.12 34.70
N GLN A 251 -8.93 -21.15 34.27
CA GLN A 251 -8.03 -20.01 34.18
C GLN A 251 -8.17 -19.24 32.86
N GLY A 252 -9.04 -19.69 31.96
CA GLY A 252 -9.29 -19.07 30.66
C GLY A 252 -9.06 -20.03 29.49
N PRO A 253 -9.21 -19.54 28.25
CA PRO A 253 -9.31 -18.13 27.90
C PRO A 253 -10.66 -17.48 28.28
N TYR A 254 -10.58 -16.23 28.73
CA TYR A 254 -11.71 -15.32 28.89
C TYR A 254 -11.70 -14.37 27.69
N HIS A 255 -12.69 -14.49 26.82
CA HIS A 255 -12.80 -13.65 25.64
C HIS A 255 -13.37 -12.27 25.98
N LEU A 256 -12.64 -11.24 25.57
CA LEU A 256 -13.08 -9.87 25.55
C LEU A 256 -13.95 -9.64 24.30
N THR A 257 -14.83 -8.65 24.34
CA THR A 257 -15.85 -8.43 23.30
C THR A 257 -16.01 -6.94 23.05
N GLY A 258 -16.39 -6.50 21.86
CA GLY A 258 -16.73 -5.11 21.59
C GLY A 258 -18.08 -4.70 22.16
N LYS A 259 -18.41 -3.40 22.08
CA LYS A 259 -19.64 -2.77 22.60
C LYS A 259 -20.91 -3.56 22.25
N ASP A 260 -20.99 -4.03 21.02
CA ASP A 260 -22.15 -4.73 20.47
C ASP A 260 -22.09 -6.26 20.66
N GLY A 261 -21.14 -6.74 21.46
CA GLY A 261 -20.89 -8.16 21.68
C GLY A 261 -20.02 -8.82 20.60
N ASN A 262 -19.51 -8.03 19.64
CA ASN A 262 -18.60 -8.51 18.60
C ASN A 262 -17.34 -9.14 19.22
N ARG A 263 -16.88 -10.27 18.70
CA ARG A 263 -15.64 -10.95 19.12
C ARG A 263 -14.46 -10.68 18.19
N ASP A 264 -14.72 -10.18 16.98
CA ASP A 264 -13.71 -9.80 16.00
C ASP A 264 -13.16 -8.41 16.35
N ILE A 265 -12.50 -8.34 17.50
CA ILE A 265 -11.90 -7.12 18.03
C ILE A 265 -10.43 -7.36 18.35
N VAL A 266 -9.63 -6.32 18.18
CA VAL A 266 -8.22 -6.32 18.58
C VAL A 266 -8.05 -5.38 19.75
N VAL A 267 -7.55 -5.88 20.88
CA VAL A 267 -7.32 -5.07 22.08
C VAL A 267 -6.04 -4.27 21.91
N LEU A 268 -6.11 -2.97 22.18
CA LEU A 268 -4.95 -2.09 22.09
C LEU A 268 -4.01 -2.36 23.27
N SER A 269 -2.77 -2.70 22.95
CA SER A 269 -1.77 -3.12 23.94
C SER A 269 -1.52 -2.07 25.03
N GLY A 270 -1.50 -2.51 26.29
CA GLY A 270 -1.25 -1.67 27.45
C GLY A 270 -2.40 -0.72 27.82
N THR A 271 -3.57 -0.86 27.19
CA THR A 271 -4.78 -0.14 27.59
C THR A 271 -5.63 -0.94 28.56
N GLU A 272 -5.34 -2.23 28.70
CA GLU A 272 -6.10 -3.14 29.52
C GLU A 272 -5.78 -3.01 31.00
N LYS A 273 -6.82 -3.11 31.81
CA LYS A 273 -6.76 -3.26 33.26
C LYS A 273 -7.69 -4.39 33.66
N VAL A 274 -7.19 -5.26 34.51
CA VAL A 274 -7.89 -6.47 34.93
C VAL A 274 -7.98 -6.47 36.44
N TRP A 275 -9.18 -6.70 36.97
CA TRP A 275 -9.41 -6.88 38.38
C TRP A 275 -10.06 -8.23 38.65
N ALA A 276 -9.70 -8.84 39.77
CA ALA A 276 -10.40 -9.97 40.35
C ALA A 276 -10.79 -9.61 41.79
N ASP A 277 -12.08 -9.71 42.12
CA ASP A 277 -12.64 -9.38 43.44
C ASP A 277 -12.21 -7.99 43.96
N GLY A 278 -12.14 -7.02 43.03
CA GLY A 278 -11.72 -5.64 43.31
C GLY A 278 -10.21 -5.42 43.42
N LYS A 279 -9.37 -6.46 43.31
CA LYS A 279 -7.91 -6.34 43.29
C LYS A 279 -7.40 -6.21 41.85
N GLU A 280 -6.66 -5.14 41.56
CA GLU A 280 -5.98 -4.96 40.28
C GLU A 280 -4.87 -6.00 40.10
N LEU A 281 -4.88 -6.68 38.97
CA LEU A 281 -3.95 -7.76 38.62
C LEU A 281 -2.84 -7.24 37.72
N VAL A 282 -1.68 -7.88 37.78
CA VAL A 282 -0.49 -7.49 37.01
C VAL A 282 -0.28 -8.43 35.83
N ARG A 283 -0.15 -7.85 34.63
CA ARG A 283 0.18 -8.60 33.42
C ARG A 283 1.59 -9.23 33.47
N GLY A 284 1.67 -10.46 33.00
CA GLY A 284 2.88 -11.19 32.65
C GLY A 284 2.77 -12.67 33.01
N LYS A 285 3.48 -13.53 32.27
CA LYS A 285 3.53 -14.98 32.50
C LYS A 285 4.04 -15.34 33.90
N ASN A 286 4.90 -14.49 34.45
CA ASN A 286 5.44 -14.59 35.81
C ASN A 286 4.65 -13.78 36.85
N HIS A 287 3.52 -13.17 36.47
CA HIS A 287 2.64 -12.38 37.33
C HIS A 287 1.26 -13.03 37.37
N ASP A 288 0.19 -12.26 37.24
CA ASP A 288 -1.16 -12.67 37.56
C ASP A 288 -1.94 -13.18 36.33
N TYR A 289 -1.77 -12.54 35.17
CA TYR A 289 -2.44 -12.94 33.91
C TYR A 289 -1.59 -12.65 32.66
N THR A 290 -1.93 -13.28 31.54
CA THR A 290 -1.42 -12.99 30.19
C THR A 290 -2.58 -12.67 29.25
N ILE A 291 -2.32 -11.89 28.20
CA ILE A 291 -3.33 -11.48 27.22
C ILE A 291 -2.82 -11.72 25.80
N ASP A 292 -3.66 -12.30 24.95
CA ASP A 292 -3.51 -12.26 23.49
C ASP A 292 -4.32 -11.07 22.96
N TYR A 293 -3.63 -10.05 22.46
CA TYR A 293 -4.25 -8.82 21.99
C TYR A 293 -5.00 -8.97 20.67
N SER A 294 -4.55 -9.90 19.82
CA SER A 294 -5.14 -10.14 18.51
C SER A 294 -6.41 -10.97 18.60
N LEU A 295 -6.45 -11.93 19.53
CA LEU A 295 -7.64 -12.74 19.82
C LEU A 295 -8.55 -12.15 20.89
N ALA A 296 -8.10 -11.07 21.55
CA ALA A 296 -8.78 -10.45 22.68
C ALA A 296 -9.05 -11.45 23.82
N GLU A 297 -8.06 -12.31 24.13
CA GLU A 297 -8.19 -13.40 25.10
C GLU A 297 -7.30 -13.17 26.32
N ILE A 298 -7.86 -13.31 27.53
CA ILE A 298 -7.09 -13.28 28.78
C ILE A 298 -7.01 -14.67 29.39
N VAL A 299 -5.82 -15.04 29.82
CA VAL A 299 -5.54 -16.27 30.57
C VAL A 299 -4.91 -15.90 31.90
N PHE A 300 -5.53 -16.30 33.00
CA PHE A 300 -4.99 -16.15 34.34
C PHE A 300 -3.90 -17.19 34.60
N THR A 301 -2.91 -16.79 35.38
CA THR A 301 -1.88 -17.73 35.84
C THR A 301 -2.37 -18.48 37.08
N PRO A 302 -1.79 -19.64 37.40
CA PRO A 302 -2.12 -20.37 38.64
C PRO A 302 -1.89 -19.60 39.94
N ARG A 303 -1.29 -18.39 39.90
CA ARG A 303 -1.17 -17.50 41.07
C ARG A 303 -2.50 -16.88 41.48
N VAL A 304 -3.45 -16.77 40.55
CA VAL A 304 -4.78 -16.23 40.79
C VAL A 304 -5.77 -17.39 40.63
N LEU A 305 -6.31 -17.87 41.74
CA LEU A 305 -7.33 -18.91 41.70
C LEU A 305 -8.67 -18.28 41.35
N ILE A 306 -9.27 -18.74 40.25
CA ILE A 306 -10.57 -18.27 39.79
C ILE A 306 -11.63 -19.29 40.19
N HIS A 307 -12.65 -18.80 40.90
CA HIS A 307 -13.82 -19.57 41.32
C HIS A 307 -15.06 -19.08 40.58
N PHE A 308 -16.18 -19.80 40.72
CA PHE A 308 -17.43 -19.42 40.07
C PHE A 308 -18.04 -18.10 40.60
N ASP A 309 -17.67 -17.70 41.82
CA ASP A 309 -18.16 -16.51 42.50
C ASP A 309 -17.25 -15.29 42.30
N THR A 310 -16.02 -15.49 41.81
CA THR A 310 -15.04 -14.44 41.52
C THR A 310 -15.60 -13.41 40.54
N ASP A 311 -15.53 -12.14 40.91
CA ASP A 311 -15.90 -10.99 40.08
C ASP A 311 -14.71 -10.53 39.25
N LEU A 312 -14.77 -10.75 37.93
CA LEU A 312 -13.76 -10.33 36.98
C LEU A 312 -14.21 -9.07 36.25
N LEU A 313 -13.45 -7.99 36.41
CA LEU A 313 -13.66 -6.74 35.68
C LEU A 313 -12.50 -6.54 34.70
N PHE A 314 -12.85 -6.20 33.46
CA PHE A 314 -11.91 -5.90 32.40
C PHE A 314 -12.21 -4.52 31.82
N GLU A 315 -11.28 -3.59 31.91
CA GLU A 315 -11.33 -2.31 31.19
C GLU A 315 -10.29 -2.32 30.09
N TYR A 316 -10.64 -1.98 28.86
CA TYR A 316 -9.71 -1.98 27.74
C TYR A 316 -10.19 -1.08 26.61
N GLN A 317 -9.27 -0.73 25.70
CA GLN A 317 -9.59 -0.15 24.41
C GLN A 317 -9.43 -1.22 23.34
N TYR A 318 -10.38 -1.30 22.40
CA TYR A 318 -10.33 -2.27 21.31
C TYR A 318 -10.61 -1.60 19.96
N SER A 319 -10.06 -2.14 18.88
CA SER A 319 -10.39 -1.77 17.51
C SER A 319 -11.23 -2.88 16.88
N ASP A 320 -12.34 -2.53 16.22
CA ASP A 320 -13.23 -3.44 15.50
C ASP A 320 -13.01 -3.39 13.98
N PHE A 321 -11.87 -2.83 13.53
CA PHE A 321 -11.48 -2.62 12.12
C PHE A 321 -12.44 -1.77 11.27
N GLU A 322 -13.69 -1.54 11.70
CA GLU A 322 -14.72 -0.84 10.93
C GLU A 322 -14.91 0.63 11.32
N TYR A 323 -14.49 1.07 12.52
CA TYR A 323 -14.83 2.42 13.01
C TYR A 323 -13.65 3.18 13.63
N GLN A 324 -13.19 4.23 12.94
CA GLN A 324 -12.38 5.28 13.56
C GLN A 324 -13.30 6.36 14.14
N LYS A 325 -13.04 6.78 15.38
CA LYS A 325 -13.78 7.88 16.01
C LYS A 325 -12.94 9.15 16.01
N GLY A 326 -13.47 10.26 15.52
CA GLY A 326 -12.85 11.56 15.68
C GLY A 326 -12.90 12.01 17.15
N PHE A 327 -11.75 12.36 17.70
CA PHE A 327 -11.55 12.96 19.01
C PHE A 327 -10.99 14.37 18.86
N THR A 328 -11.75 15.36 19.33
CA THR A 328 -11.32 16.75 19.37
C THR A 328 -11.39 17.24 20.80
N GLY A 329 -10.29 17.81 21.29
CA GLY A 329 -10.16 18.23 22.67
C GLY A 329 -9.34 19.50 22.81
N GLY A 330 -9.64 20.28 23.84
CA GLY A 330 -8.90 21.49 24.18
C GLY A 330 -8.93 21.71 25.68
N SER A 331 -7.79 21.99 26.29
CA SER A 331 -7.70 22.40 27.68
C SER A 331 -6.84 23.65 27.82
N LEU A 332 -7.24 24.54 28.72
CA LEU A 332 -6.55 25.77 29.06
C LEU A 332 -6.40 25.83 30.57
N ARG A 333 -5.18 26.03 31.05
CA ARG A 333 -4.86 26.19 32.46
C ARG A 333 -4.12 27.52 32.67
N ASN A 334 -4.55 28.26 33.68
CA ASN A 334 -3.92 29.50 34.11
C ASN A 334 -3.39 29.30 35.54
N GLU A 335 -2.08 29.41 35.69
CA GLU A 335 -1.41 29.44 36.99
C GLU A 335 -1.43 30.89 37.48
N LEU A 336 -2.38 31.22 38.35
CA LEU A 336 -2.34 32.49 39.06
C LEU A 336 -1.05 32.45 39.89
N GLY A 337 -0.23 33.51 39.90
CA GLY A 337 1.08 33.55 40.59
C GLY A 337 1.12 33.30 42.12
N GLY A 338 0.14 32.57 42.71
CA GLY A 338 0.10 32.00 44.05
C GLY A 338 -0.32 30.51 44.03
N PRO A 339 -0.83 29.92 45.14
CA PRO A 339 -1.09 28.48 45.25
C PRO A 339 -2.37 27.97 44.52
N GLY A 340 -2.86 28.68 43.52
CA GLY A 340 -4.13 28.38 42.84
C GLY A 340 -4.02 28.39 41.33
N SER A 341 -4.62 27.41 40.67
CA SER A 341 -4.71 27.33 39.21
C SER A 341 -6.16 27.16 38.76
N TYR A 342 -6.55 27.81 37.67
CA TYR A 342 -7.82 27.54 36.99
C TYR A 342 -7.58 26.70 35.75
N SER A 343 -8.37 25.64 35.55
CA SER A 343 -8.35 24.82 34.34
C SER A 343 -9.75 24.70 33.74
N PHE A 344 -9.82 24.82 32.41
CA PHE A 344 -11.00 24.58 31.61
C PHE A 344 -10.66 23.55 30.54
N GLY A 345 -11.53 22.57 30.33
CA GLY A 345 -11.37 21.52 29.32
C GLY A 345 -12.66 21.28 28.55
N PHE A 346 -12.57 21.13 27.23
CA PHE A 346 -13.66 20.73 26.36
C PHE A 346 -13.21 19.54 25.53
N PHE A 347 -14.00 18.47 25.51
CA PHE A 347 -13.68 17.23 24.80
C PHE A 347 -14.93 16.73 24.07
N LYS A 348 -14.77 16.37 22.80
CA LYS A 348 -15.82 15.83 21.95
C LYS A 348 -15.31 14.61 21.20
N GLU A 349 -16.11 13.55 21.22
CA GLU A 349 -15.91 12.34 20.42
C GLU A 349 -17.06 12.23 19.41
N SER A 350 -16.75 11.84 18.18
CA SER A 350 -17.71 11.71 17.07
C SER A 350 -17.32 10.53 16.20
N ASP A 351 -18.29 9.80 15.68
CA ASP A 351 -18.02 8.70 14.75
C ASP A 351 -17.57 9.26 13.38
N GLN A 352 -16.47 8.76 12.82
CA GLN A 352 -16.06 9.07 11.44
C GLN A 352 -16.39 7.87 10.55
N TYR A 353 -17.47 8.01 9.78
CA TYR A 353 -17.99 6.93 8.92
C TYR A 353 -17.27 6.78 7.57
N GLN A 354 -16.24 7.58 7.28
CA GLN A 354 -15.54 7.49 6.00
C GLN A 354 -14.02 7.61 6.21
N GLN A 355 -13.35 6.48 6.05
CA GLN A 355 -11.97 6.47 5.64
C GLN A 355 -11.95 6.93 4.18
N GLN A 356 -11.28 8.05 3.89
CA GLN A 356 -11.01 8.43 2.52
C GLN A 356 -9.90 7.50 2.03
N ASP A 357 -10.30 6.27 1.70
CA ASP A 357 -9.44 5.35 0.98
C ASP A 357 -9.02 6.00 -0.33
N TRP A 358 -7.77 5.74 -0.70
CA TRP A 358 -7.09 6.15 -1.93
C TRP A 358 -8.07 6.46 -3.06
N SER A 359 -8.05 7.70 -3.56
CA SER A 359 -8.99 8.17 -4.58
C SER A 359 -9.06 7.18 -5.73
N GLU A 360 -10.29 6.89 -6.21
CA GLU A 360 -10.56 6.02 -7.36
C GLU A 360 -9.67 6.35 -8.56
N GLU A 361 -9.25 7.61 -8.68
CA GLU A 361 -8.31 8.13 -9.67
C GLU A 361 -6.94 7.41 -9.68
N ILE A 362 -6.42 7.00 -8.51
CA ILE A 362 -5.17 6.23 -8.43
C ILE A 362 -5.40 4.79 -8.90
N GLN A 363 -6.53 4.19 -8.55
CA GLN A 363 -6.89 2.84 -9.00
C GLN A 363 -7.11 2.80 -10.52
N ASP A 364 -7.78 3.81 -11.07
CA ASP A 364 -7.99 3.98 -12.50
C ASP A 364 -6.67 4.20 -13.25
N SER A 365 -5.73 4.98 -12.68
CA SER A 365 -4.42 5.19 -13.28
C SER A 365 -3.57 3.91 -13.37
N LEU A 366 -3.78 2.96 -12.45
CA LEU A 366 -3.11 1.65 -12.43
C LEU A 366 -3.71 0.68 -13.45
N LEU A 367 -5.01 0.77 -13.75
CA LEU A 367 -5.70 -0.07 -14.72
C LEU A 367 -5.38 0.31 -16.17
N ILE A 368 -5.03 1.58 -16.42
CA ILE A 368 -4.85 2.12 -17.77
C ILE A 368 -3.42 1.92 -18.32
N LEU A 369 -2.41 1.66 -17.47
CA LEU A 369 -1.01 1.60 -17.89
C LEU A 369 -0.49 0.17 -18.16
N GLN A 370 -0.38 -0.20 -19.44
CA GLN A 370 0.23 -1.49 -19.85
C GLN A 370 1.77 -1.55 -19.74
N SER A 371 2.46 -0.41 -19.52
CA SER A 371 3.87 -0.30 -19.08
C SER A 371 4.32 1.17 -19.02
N GLY A 372 5.01 1.59 -17.96
CA GLY A 372 5.61 2.94 -17.83
C GLY A 372 5.97 3.29 -16.38
N SER A 373 6.63 4.44 -16.18
CA SER A 373 6.86 5.02 -14.84
C SER A 373 5.59 5.70 -14.35
N ILE A 374 5.09 5.29 -13.19
CA ILE A 374 3.94 5.92 -12.53
C ILE A 374 4.39 7.28 -12.00
N GLN A 375 3.81 8.35 -12.53
CA GLN A 375 3.96 9.70 -11.98
C GLN A 375 2.64 10.07 -11.33
N VAL A 376 2.56 9.90 -10.00
CA VAL A 376 1.42 10.40 -9.23
C VAL A 376 1.70 11.86 -8.91
N SER A 377 0.84 12.75 -9.37
CA SER A 377 0.90 14.13 -8.92
C SER A 377 0.39 14.20 -7.47
N THR A 378 1.18 14.78 -6.57
CA THR A 378 0.75 15.07 -5.20
C THR A 378 0.04 16.42 -5.08
N ALA A 379 -0.15 17.12 -6.20
CA ALA A 379 -0.73 18.46 -6.21
C ALA A 379 -2.26 18.39 -6.30
N ILE A 380 -2.94 19.11 -5.41
CA ILE A 380 -4.40 19.16 -5.35
C ILE A 380 -4.85 20.38 -6.16
N GLN A 381 -5.80 20.19 -7.09
CA GLN A 381 -6.33 21.30 -7.89
C GLN A 381 -7.25 22.18 -7.01
N ASP A 382 -6.95 23.48 -6.96
CA ASP A 382 -7.71 24.47 -6.20
C ASP A 382 -7.85 25.75 -7.04
N GLU A 383 -9.06 26.31 -7.12
CA GLU A 383 -9.34 27.58 -7.81
C GLU A 383 -8.57 28.78 -7.23
N ASN A 384 -8.12 28.67 -5.97
CA ASN A 384 -7.34 29.70 -5.28
C ASN A 384 -5.85 29.34 -5.14
N GLY A 385 -5.39 28.24 -5.75
CA GLY A 385 -4.06 27.68 -5.52
C GLY A 385 -2.89 28.61 -5.86
N ASP A 386 -1.84 28.54 -5.05
CA ASP A 386 -0.61 29.34 -5.15
C ASP A 386 0.34 28.87 -6.27
N TYR A 387 0.05 27.75 -6.94
CA TYR A 387 0.93 27.16 -7.95
C TYR A 387 0.21 26.95 -9.28
N ILE A 388 0.92 27.23 -10.38
CA ILE A 388 0.50 26.88 -11.74
C ILE A 388 1.43 25.81 -12.32
N ARG A 389 0.87 24.89 -13.11
CA ARG A 389 1.66 23.86 -13.79
C ARG A 389 2.19 24.40 -15.11
N GLN A 390 3.51 24.56 -15.22
CA GLN A 390 4.19 24.85 -16.49
C GLN A 390 5.00 23.62 -16.93
N GLY A 391 4.44 22.87 -17.88
CA GLY A 391 5.04 21.61 -18.34
C GLY A 391 5.06 20.54 -17.23
N SER A 392 6.25 20.18 -16.75
CA SER A 392 6.46 19.18 -15.70
C SER A 392 6.84 19.78 -14.33
N ILE A 393 6.80 21.10 -14.18
CA ILE A 393 7.17 21.79 -12.93
C ILE A 393 6.02 22.68 -12.44
N TYR A 394 5.88 22.78 -11.12
CA TYR A 394 4.94 23.68 -10.46
C TYR A 394 5.66 24.99 -10.12
N VAL A 395 5.10 26.10 -10.57
CA VAL A 395 5.67 27.44 -10.39
C VAL A 395 4.73 28.23 -9.48
N TYR A 396 5.28 28.77 -8.39
CA TYR A 396 4.55 29.62 -7.44
C TYR A 396 4.07 30.91 -8.14
N SER A 397 2.77 31.15 -8.14
CA SER A 397 2.10 32.28 -8.80
C SER A 397 0.85 32.70 -8.03
N PRO A 398 0.98 33.54 -6.99
CA PRO A 398 -0.11 33.98 -6.12
C PRO A 398 -0.92 35.17 -6.69
N GLU A 399 -0.62 35.65 -7.89
CA GLU A 399 -1.29 36.82 -8.52
C GLU A 399 -2.29 36.40 -9.61
N ILE A 400 -3.29 37.25 -9.89
CA ILE A 400 -4.40 36.99 -10.81
C ILE A 400 -3.91 37.00 -12.27
N ILE A 401 -3.80 35.82 -12.89
CA ILE A 401 -3.44 35.61 -14.31
C ILE A 401 -4.47 34.59 -14.92
N PRO A 402 -4.57 34.43 -16.26
CA PRO A 402 -5.81 34.28 -17.03
C PRO A 402 -6.66 33.07 -16.65
N THR A 403 -7.95 33.21 -16.90
CA THR A 403 -9.08 32.32 -16.57
C THR A 403 -8.95 30.85 -17.02
N ASP A 404 -7.92 30.51 -17.81
CA ASP A 404 -7.78 29.21 -18.49
C ASP A 404 -6.63 28.33 -17.96
N SER A 405 -6.01 28.71 -16.84
CA SER A 405 -4.91 27.95 -16.22
C SER A 405 -5.37 27.16 -15.01
N MET A 406 -5.07 25.85 -14.98
CA MET A 406 -5.32 25.01 -13.80
C MET A 406 -4.37 25.41 -12.66
N ARG A 407 -4.96 25.68 -11.49
CA ARG A 407 -4.28 26.10 -10.26
C ARG A 407 -4.20 24.96 -9.26
N TYR A 408 -3.13 24.95 -8.48
CA TYR A 408 -2.81 23.89 -7.53
C TYR A 408 -2.40 24.50 -6.19
N SER A 409 -2.84 23.88 -5.09
CA SER A 409 -2.44 24.26 -3.72
C SER A 409 -1.21 23.49 -3.26
#